data_AF-A0A5N5DVH9-F1
#
_entry.id   AF-A0A5N5DVH9-F1
#
_cell.length_a   1.000
_cell.length_b   1.000
_cell.length_c   1.000
_cell.angle_alpha   90.00
_cell.angle_beta   90.00
_cell.angle_gamma   90.00
#
_symmetry.space_group_name_H-M   'P 1'
#
loop_
_entity.id
_entity.type
_entity.pdbx_description
1 polymer ?
#
loop_
_entity_poly.entity_id
_entity_poly.type
_entity_poly.pdbx_seq_one_letter_code
_entity_poly.pdbx_strand_id
1 'polypeptide(L)'
;MAEHCSPTFAQLATELGFSCQEAGGLVEFRNPAALENWTLPVLEWTIIVGSVLALVLAIVRLRRNGDPTNLVLWFGATAYLFIIEPPLYFPAAFGIEEQVDTMFAHNVFTVDFMWGRLPLYIIAIYPLMATLAFEIVRMLGVFRKYGPLLGAVCVGFVHHAFYEIFDHLGPQLRWWEWSTSNPINQPMFD
;
A
#
# COMPACT_ATOMS: atom_id res chain seq x y z
N MET A 1 -6.50 -22.42 16.04
CA MET A 1 -6.52 -20.98 15.66
C MET A 1 -5.09 -20.50 15.41
N ALA A 2 -4.44 -21.06 14.39
CA ALA A 2 -3.05 -20.78 14.04
C ALA A 2 -2.79 -20.97 12.53
N GLU A 3 -3.83 -21.03 11.69
CA GLU A 3 -3.67 -21.28 10.24
C GLU A 3 -3.06 -20.08 9.50
N HIS A 4 -3.06 -18.89 10.10
CA HIS A 4 -2.60 -17.66 9.45
C HIS A 4 -1.41 -17.01 10.17
N CYS A 5 -0.73 -17.71 11.08
CA CYS A 5 0.53 -17.22 11.65
C CYS A 5 1.67 -18.18 11.29
N SER A 6 2.25 -17.99 10.10
CA SER A 6 3.48 -18.67 9.71
C SER A 6 4.63 -18.26 10.64
N PRO A 7 5.67 -19.11 10.79
CA PRO A 7 6.83 -18.78 11.62
C PRO A 7 7.49 -17.44 11.25
N THR A 8 7.66 -17.18 9.95
CA THR A 8 8.22 -15.92 9.44
C THR A 8 7.35 -14.72 9.81
N PHE A 9 6.03 -14.83 9.67
CA PHE A 9 5.13 -13.74 10.06
C PHE A 9 5.10 -13.52 11.58
N ALA A 10 5.20 -14.58 12.38
CA ALA A 10 5.29 -14.47 13.84
C ALA A 10 6.52 -13.67 14.28
N GLN A 11 7.66 -13.91 13.63
CA GLN A 11 8.89 -13.19 13.88
C GLN A 11 8.73 -11.70 13.53
N LEU A 12 8.31 -11.38 12.30
CA LEU A 12 8.12 -10.01 11.85
C LEU A 12 7.09 -9.24 12.72
N ALA A 13 5.99 -9.89 13.10
CA ALA A 13 5.00 -9.29 13.99
C ALA A 13 5.62 -8.89 15.34
N THR A 14 6.47 -9.77 15.91
CA THR A 14 7.16 -9.50 17.17
C THR A 14 8.14 -8.34 17.04
N GLU A 15 8.87 -8.24 15.93
CA GLU A 15 9.80 -7.13 15.64
C GLU A 15 9.06 -5.80 15.47
N LEU A 16 7.85 -5.85 14.91
CA LEU A 16 6.93 -4.71 14.77
C LEU A 16 6.15 -4.34 16.04
N GLY A 17 6.23 -5.15 17.10
CA GLY A 17 5.61 -4.87 18.41
C GLY A 17 4.20 -5.43 18.62
N PHE A 18 3.74 -6.37 17.78
CA PHE A 18 2.41 -6.99 17.93
C PHE A 18 2.43 -8.52 17.85
N SER A 19 1.36 -9.17 18.28
CA SER A 19 1.21 -10.63 18.21
C SER A 19 0.30 -11.04 17.05
N CYS A 20 0.80 -11.91 16.17
CA CYS A 20 -0.01 -12.52 15.11
C CYS A 20 -1.14 -13.41 15.65
N GLN A 21 -1.05 -13.89 16.89
CA GLN A 21 -2.06 -14.76 17.51
C GLN A 21 -3.30 -13.97 17.93
N GLU A 22 -3.12 -12.67 18.17
CA GLU A 22 -4.16 -11.75 18.60
C GLU A 22 -4.63 -10.84 17.46
N ALA A 23 -4.03 -10.96 16.27
CA ALA A 23 -4.35 -10.18 15.08
C ALA A 23 -5.72 -10.57 14.48
N GLY A 24 -6.78 -10.13 15.16
CA GLY A 24 -8.05 -9.74 14.57
C GLY A 24 -8.94 -10.80 13.93
N GLY A 25 -9.99 -10.28 13.29
CA GLY A 25 -10.90 -10.99 12.39
C GLY A 25 -10.91 -10.35 11.00
N LEU A 26 -12.02 -10.45 10.26
CA LEU A 26 -12.13 -9.86 8.92
C LEU A 26 -11.97 -8.32 8.91
N VAL A 27 -12.40 -7.67 9.99
CA VAL A 27 -12.27 -6.22 10.23
C VAL A 27 -11.92 -6.03 11.69
N GLU A 28 -10.99 -5.12 11.99
CA GLU A 28 -10.59 -4.77 13.34
C GLU A 28 -10.40 -3.27 13.49
N PHE A 29 -10.76 -2.77 14.68
CA PHE A 29 -10.64 -1.36 15.04
C PHE A 29 -9.76 -1.23 16.29
N ARG A 30 -8.69 -0.45 16.17
CA ARG A 30 -7.75 -0.15 17.26
C ARG A 30 -7.88 1.31 17.68
N ASN A 31 -7.51 1.60 18.92
CA ASN A 31 -7.44 2.99 19.38
C ASN A 31 -6.17 3.64 18.80
N PRO A 32 -6.26 4.77 18.06
CA PRO A 32 -5.09 5.42 17.44
C PRO A 32 -4.06 5.90 18.48
N ALA A 33 -4.47 6.16 19.73
CA ALA A 33 -3.57 6.56 20.80
C ALA A 33 -2.84 5.37 21.47
N ALA A 34 -3.21 4.13 21.13
CA ALA A 34 -2.63 2.90 21.66
C ALA A 34 -1.84 2.11 20.60
N LEU A 35 -1.58 2.73 19.44
CA LEU A 35 -0.72 2.15 18.41
C LEU A 35 0.75 2.18 18.86
N GLU A 36 1.57 1.30 18.29
CA GLU A 36 2.97 1.08 18.71
C GLU A 36 3.82 2.36 18.71
N ASN A 37 3.55 3.27 17.77
CA ASN A 37 4.19 4.57 17.77
C ASN A 37 3.28 5.65 17.16
N TRP A 38 3.59 6.92 17.48
CA TRP A 38 2.79 8.09 17.08
C TRP A 38 2.79 8.36 15.57
N THR A 39 3.74 7.81 14.81
CA THR A 39 3.81 8.04 13.37
C THR A 39 2.79 7.21 12.59
N LEU A 40 2.35 6.06 13.14
CA LEU A 40 1.32 5.20 12.54
C LEU A 40 -0.01 5.94 12.30
N PRO A 41 -0.64 6.60 13.30
CA PRO A 41 -1.87 7.33 13.06
C PRO A 41 -1.64 8.54 12.13
N VAL A 42 -0.47 9.21 12.21
CA VAL A 42 -0.16 10.34 11.32
C VAL A 42 -0.08 9.89 9.86
N LEU A 43 0.59 8.76 9.59
CA LEU A 43 0.66 8.14 8.28
C LEU A 43 -0.74 7.80 7.77
N GLU A 44 -1.50 7.03 8.56
CA GLU A 44 -2.83 6.55 8.20
C GLU A 44 -3.77 7.72 7.84
N TRP A 45 -3.84 8.74 8.69
CA TRP A 45 -4.65 9.93 8.44
C TRP A 45 -4.22 10.68 7.17
N THR A 46 -2.92 10.87 6.99
CA THR A 46 -2.38 11.60 5.82
C THR A 46 -2.78 10.91 4.51
N ILE A 47 -2.62 9.59 4.46
CA ILE A 47 -2.91 8.80 3.27
C ILE A 47 -4.41 8.69 3.00
N ILE A 48 -5.22 8.43 4.03
CA ILE A 48 -6.68 8.33 3.89
C ILE A 48 -7.26 9.67 3.43
N VAL A 49 -6.90 10.77 4.10
CA VAL A 49 -7.38 12.11 3.73
C VAL A 49 -6.93 12.46 2.31
N GLY A 50 -5.66 12.20 1.97
CA GLY A 50 -5.16 12.39 0.61
C GLY A 50 -5.97 11.63 -0.44
N SER A 51 -6.27 10.35 -0.18
CA SER A 51 -7.02 9.48 -1.10
C SER A 51 -8.46 9.95 -1.28
N VAL A 52 -9.12 10.37 -0.20
CA VAL A 52 -10.47 10.98 -0.26
C VAL A 52 -10.44 12.27 -1.07
N LEU A 53 -9.45 13.15 -0.85
CA LEU A 53 -9.29 14.38 -1.63
C LEU A 53 -9.03 14.08 -3.11
N ALA A 54 -8.25 13.04 -3.42
CA ALA A 54 -8.01 12.58 -4.79
C ALA A 54 -9.31 12.10 -5.46
N LEU A 55 -10.16 11.37 -4.74
CA LEU A 55 -11.48 10.97 -5.22
C LEU A 55 -12.39 12.17 -5.45
N VAL A 56 -12.44 13.12 -4.50
CA VAL A 56 -13.21 14.36 -4.65
C VAL A 56 -12.74 15.13 -5.89
N LEU A 57 -11.43 15.28 -6.08
CA LEU A 57 -10.84 15.90 -7.28
C LEU A 57 -11.29 15.18 -8.55
N ALA A 58 -11.25 13.85 -8.56
CA ALA A 58 -11.67 13.02 -9.70
C ALA A 58 -13.14 13.25 -10.07
N ILE A 59 -14.03 13.26 -9.06
CA ILE A 59 -15.47 13.53 -9.24
C ILE A 59 -15.69 14.95 -9.77
N VAL A 60 -15.02 15.95 -9.18
CA VAL A 60 -15.15 17.35 -9.60
C VAL A 60 -14.70 17.53 -11.05
N ARG A 61 -13.60 16.89 -11.46
CA ARG A 61 -13.11 16.97 -12.85
C ARG A 61 -14.03 16.30 -13.85
N LEU A 62 -14.58 15.13 -13.50
CA LEU A 62 -15.60 14.50 -14.35
C LEU A 62 -16.79 15.46 -14.54
N ARG A 63 -17.29 16.05 -13.45
CA ARG A 63 -18.48 16.92 -13.51
C ARG A 63 -18.24 18.24 -14.26
N ARG A 64 -17.03 18.82 -14.15
CA ARG A 64 -16.72 20.14 -14.75
C ARG A 64 -16.18 20.05 -16.17
N ASN A 65 -15.35 19.05 -16.45
CA ASN A 65 -14.59 18.96 -17.69
C ASN A 65 -15.00 17.77 -18.56
N GLY A 66 -15.86 16.87 -18.06
CA GLY A 66 -16.21 15.62 -18.75
C GLY A 66 -15.05 14.63 -18.83
N ASP A 67 -13.98 14.82 -18.04
CA ASP A 67 -12.78 13.97 -18.04
C ASP A 67 -12.89 12.87 -16.95
N PRO A 68 -13.08 11.59 -17.34
CA PRO A 68 -13.19 10.48 -16.40
C PRO A 68 -11.84 9.91 -15.96
N THR A 69 -10.71 10.35 -16.51
CA THR A 69 -9.41 9.65 -16.36
C THR A 69 -9.03 9.45 -14.89
N ASN A 70 -9.23 10.44 -14.03
CA ASN A 70 -8.88 10.30 -12.61
C ASN A 70 -9.74 9.28 -11.88
N LEU A 71 -11.02 9.15 -12.24
CA LEU A 71 -11.88 8.13 -11.64
C LEU A 71 -11.45 6.74 -12.09
N VAL A 72 -11.11 6.58 -13.37
CA VAL A 72 -10.58 5.32 -13.90
C VAL A 72 -9.28 4.95 -13.20
N LEU A 73 -8.39 5.90 -12.95
CA LEU A 73 -7.15 5.65 -12.20
C LEU A 73 -7.42 5.26 -10.74
N TRP A 74 -8.30 5.99 -10.06
CA TRP A 74 -8.64 5.73 -8.66
C TRP A 74 -9.26 4.34 -8.48
N PHE A 75 -10.29 4.01 -9.28
CA PHE A 75 -10.92 2.69 -9.22
C PHE A 75 -10.03 1.59 -9.78
N GLY A 76 -9.25 1.86 -10.82
CA GLY A 76 -8.32 0.90 -11.41
C GLY A 76 -7.21 0.49 -10.45
N ALA A 77 -6.59 1.46 -9.76
CA ALA A 77 -5.58 1.18 -8.73
C ALA A 77 -6.18 0.43 -7.53
N THR A 78 -7.40 0.78 -7.13
CA THR A 78 -8.13 0.07 -6.06
C THR A 78 -8.46 -1.37 -6.48
N ALA A 79 -8.90 -1.59 -7.72
CA ALA A 79 -9.17 -2.92 -8.24
C ALA A 79 -7.88 -3.76 -8.33
N TYR A 80 -6.77 -3.14 -8.77
CA TYR A 80 -5.46 -3.77 -8.83
C TYR A 80 -5.02 -4.28 -7.45
N LEU A 81 -5.10 -3.44 -6.41
CA LEU A 81 -4.88 -3.82 -5.01
C LEU A 81 -5.67 -5.08 -4.62
N PHE A 82 -7.00 -5.07 -4.82
CA PHE A 82 -7.85 -6.20 -4.41
C PHE A 82 -7.59 -7.49 -5.19
N ILE A 83 -6.93 -7.41 -6.34
CA ILE A 83 -6.50 -8.58 -7.11
C ILE A 83 -5.18 -9.13 -6.58
N ILE A 84 -4.22 -8.27 -6.21
CA ILE A 84 -2.85 -8.70 -5.89
C ILE A 84 -2.60 -8.94 -4.40
N GLU A 85 -3.19 -8.14 -3.51
CA GLU A 85 -2.89 -8.22 -2.06
C GLU A 85 -3.37 -9.52 -1.43
N PRO A 86 -4.56 -10.07 -1.75
CA PRO A 86 -4.99 -11.32 -1.11
C PRO A 86 -4.04 -12.50 -1.40
N PRO A 87 -3.55 -12.72 -2.64
CA PRO A 87 -2.48 -13.67 -2.90
C PRO A 87 -1.19 -13.42 -2.10
N LEU A 88 -0.76 -12.16 -1.99
CA LEU A 88 0.47 -11.80 -1.27
C LEU A 88 0.38 -12.02 0.24
N TYR A 89 -0.79 -11.77 0.84
CA TYR A 89 -1.00 -11.92 2.27
C TYR A 89 -1.37 -13.33 2.71
N PHE A 90 -1.90 -14.15 1.80
CA PHE A 90 -2.32 -15.53 2.07
C PHE A 90 -1.73 -16.51 1.04
N PRO A 91 -0.41 -16.55 0.86
CA PRO A 91 0.21 -17.31 -0.23
C PRO A 91 -0.12 -18.82 -0.16
N ALA A 92 -0.23 -19.39 1.04
CA ALA A 92 -0.67 -20.77 1.26
C ALA A 92 -2.08 -21.06 0.73
N ALA A 93 -3.03 -20.12 0.91
CA ALA A 93 -4.41 -20.28 0.44
C ALA A 93 -4.52 -20.22 -1.09
N PHE A 94 -3.54 -19.61 -1.75
CA PHE A 94 -3.44 -19.52 -3.21
C PHE A 94 -2.45 -20.51 -3.82
N GLY A 95 -1.81 -21.36 -3.01
CA GLY A 95 -0.87 -22.38 -3.47
C GLY A 95 0.44 -21.81 -4.04
N ILE A 96 0.83 -20.61 -3.63
CA ILE A 96 2.03 -19.90 -4.11
C ILE A 96 3.11 -19.71 -3.03
N GLU A 97 2.99 -20.42 -1.91
CA GLU A 97 3.88 -20.28 -0.74
C GLU A 97 5.35 -20.62 -1.05
N GLU A 98 5.62 -21.56 -1.96
CA GLU A 98 6.98 -21.89 -2.39
C GLU A 98 7.62 -20.81 -3.28
N GLN A 99 6.81 -19.96 -3.92
CA GLN A 99 7.28 -18.90 -4.82
C GLN A 99 7.30 -17.53 -4.16
N VAL A 100 6.39 -17.30 -3.21
CA VAL A 100 6.17 -16.04 -2.51
C VAL A 100 5.95 -16.36 -1.04
N ASP A 101 7.01 -16.75 -0.32
CA ASP A 101 6.97 -16.77 1.15
C ASP A 101 6.73 -15.33 1.65
N THR A 102 6.36 -15.17 2.92
CA THR A 102 6.10 -13.91 3.60
C THR A 102 7.22 -12.90 3.29
N MET A 103 6.98 -12.01 2.32
CA MET A 103 7.99 -11.05 1.85
C MET A 103 8.16 -9.91 2.84
N PHE A 104 7.07 -9.51 3.50
CA PHE A 104 7.04 -8.41 4.46
C PHE A 104 5.82 -8.54 5.38
N ALA A 105 5.83 -7.77 6.47
CA ALA A 105 4.67 -7.54 7.31
C ALA A 105 4.56 -6.04 7.61
N HIS A 106 3.34 -5.52 7.69
CA HIS A 106 3.08 -4.16 8.18
C HIS A 106 2.75 -4.21 9.67
N ASN A 107 2.94 -3.07 10.32
CA ASN A 107 2.37 -2.87 11.65
C ASN A 107 0.84 -2.85 11.58
N VAL A 108 0.20 -2.90 12.73
CA VAL A 108 -1.26 -2.78 12.85
C VAL A 108 -1.67 -1.31 13.00
N PHE A 109 -2.77 -0.94 12.35
CA PHE A 109 -3.25 0.44 12.28
C PHE A 109 -4.64 0.58 12.92
N THR A 110 -5.23 1.76 12.85
CA THR A 110 -6.54 2.02 13.47
C THR A 110 -7.62 1.15 12.84
N VAL A 111 -7.59 0.98 11.51
CA VAL A 111 -8.54 0.15 10.78
C VAL A 111 -7.80 -0.87 9.94
N ASP A 112 -7.93 -2.14 10.32
CA ASP A 112 -7.32 -3.25 9.59
C ASP A 112 -8.37 -4.22 9.08
N PHE A 113 -8.08 -4.82 7.93
CA PHE A 113 -8.84 -5.89 7.32
C PHE A 113 -8.02 -7.17 7.26
N MET A 114 -8.68 -8.30 6.97
CA MET A 114 -8.02 -9.57 6.66
C MET A 114 -7.07 -10.04 7.77
N TRP A 115 -7.55 -10.13 9.02
CA TRP A 115 -6.76 -10.60 10.17
C TRP A 115 -5.49 -9.78 10.40
N GLY A 116 -5.61 -8.45 10.30
CA GLY A 116 -4.49 -7.52 10.52
C GLY A 116 -3.52 -7.41 9.36
N ARG A 117 -3.84 -7.98 8.18
CA ARG A 117 -2.92 -8.01 7.03
C ARG A 117 -3.16 -6.91 6.02
N LEU A 118 -4.37 -6.34 5.94
CA LEU A 118 -4.66 -5.27 5.00
C LEU A 118 -5.13 -4.01 5.75
N PRO A 119 -4.22 -3.14 6.20
CA PRO A 119 -4.56 -1.85 6.77
C PRO A 119 -5.31 -0.94 5.78
N LEU A 120 -6.25 -0.13 6.29
CA LEU A 120 -7.01 0.83 5.48
C LEU A 120 -6.11 1.85 4.77
N TYR A 121 -4.99 2.24 5.39
CA TYR A 121 -4.05 3.15 4.73
C TYR A 121 -3.41 2.51 3.48
N ILE A 122 -3.18 1.19 3.45
CA ILE A 122 -2.69 0.48 2.25
C ILE A 122 -3.77 0.48 1.17
N ILE A 123 -5.04 0.28 1.54
CA ILE A 123 -6.13 0.42 0.57
C ILE A 123 -6.13 1.85 -0.03
N ALA A 124 -5.91 2.86 0.80
CA ALA A 124 -5.94 4.26 0.40
C ALA A 124 -4.69 4.72 -0.38
N ILE A 125 -3.50 4.15 -0.13
CA ILE A 125 -2.25 4.61 -0.74
C ILE A 125 -2.20 4.32 -2.23
N TYR A 126 -2.75 3.18 -2.68
CA TYR A 126 -2.77 2.76 -4.08
C TYR A 126 -3.43 3.81 -5.01
N PRO A 127 -4.72 4.16 -4.80
CA PRO A 127 -5.35 5.17 -5.63
C PRO A 127 -4.78 6.57 -5.42
N LEU A 128 -4.26 6.88 -4.23
CA LEU A 128 -3.61 8.16 -3.96
C LEU A 128 -2.33 8.33 -4.80
N MET A 129 -1.40 7.37 -4.73
CA MET A 129 -0.12 7.43 -5.44
C MET A 129 -0.31 7.42 -6.94
N ALA A 130 -1.19 6.56 -7.46
CA ALA A 130 -1.54 6.54 -8.88
C ALA A 130 -2.09 7.90 -9.35
N THR A 131 -2.98 8.52 -8.57
CA THR A 131 -3.55 9.83 -8.90
C THR A 131 -2.50 10.93 -8.83
N LEU A 132 -1.70 10.99 -7.77
CA LEU A 132 -0.65 12.01 -7.58
C LEU A 132 0.39 11.97 -8.69
N ALA A 133 0.91 10.78 -9.00
CA ALA A 133 1.90 10.61 -10.05
C ALA A 133 1.34 11.05 -11.41
N PHE A 134 0.12 10.64 -11.74
CA PHE A 134 -0.53 11.05 -12.99
C PHE A 134 -0.79 12.55 -13.06
N GLU A 135 -1.27 13.16 -11.97
CA GLU A 135 -1.52 14.61 -11.90
C GLU A 135 -0.25 15.42 -12.07
N ILE A 136 0.85 15.04 -11.41
CA ILE A 136 2.12 15.76 -11.53
C ILE A 136 2.59 15.76 -12.98
N VAL A 137 2.61 14.60 -13.63
CA VAL A 137 3.05 14.48 -15.03
C VAL A 137 2.12 15.25 -15.98
N ARG A 138 0.81 15.24 -15.71
CA ARG A 138 -0.17 16.03 -16.48
C ARG A 138 -0.02 17.54 -16.27
N MET A 139 0.16 18.00 -15.04
CA MET A 139 0.33 19.42 -14.72
C MET A 139 1.62 19.99 -15.33
N LEU A 140 2.68 19.19 -15.39
CA LEU A 140 3.92 19.53 -16.08
C LEU A 140 3.79 19.55 -17.62
N GLY A 141 2.63 19.16 -18.16
CA GLY A 141 2.34 19.21 -19.58
C GLY A 141 3.01 18.11 -20.41
N VAL A 142 3.55 17.06 -19.79
CA VAL A 142 4.29 15.99 -20.47
C VAL A 142 3.40 15.27 -21.49
N PHE A 143 2.18 14.90 -21.10
CA PHE A 143 1.21 14.26 -22.01
C PHE A 143 0.93 15.12 -23.25
N ARG A 144 0.81 16.44 -23.07
CA ARG A 144 0.52 17.37 -24.17
C ARG A 144 1.72 17.57 -25.09
N LYS A 145 2.93 17.60 -24.54
CA LYS A 145 4.16 17.92 -25.29
C LYS A 145 4.82 16.71 -25.93
N TYR A 146 4.76 15.55 -25.28
CA TYR A 146 5.50 14.34 -25.68
C TYR A 146 4.60 13.12 -25.92
N GLY A 147 3.29 13.27 -25.75
CA GLY A 147 2.31 12.22 -26.02
C GLY A 147 2.11 11.22 -24.88
N PRO A 148 1.18 10.26 -25.07
CA PRO A 148 0.73 9.35 -24.02
C PRO A 148 1.78 8.34 -23.56
N LEU A 149 2.61 7.81 -24.48
CA LEU A 149 3.62 6.82 -24.15
C LEU A 149 4.68 7.38 -23.19
N LEU A 150 5.30 8.51 -23.55
CA LEU A 150 6.30 9.12 -22.68
C LEU A 150 5.66 9.62 -21.38
N GLY A 151 4.44 10.15 -21.45
CA GLY A 151 3.67 10.49 -20.26
C GLY A 151 3.49 9.31 -19.30
N ALA A 152 3.12 8.13 -19.79
CA ALA A 152 2.96 6.94 -18.96
C ALA A 152 4.29 6.49 -18.32
N VAL A 153 5.40 6.51 -19.08
CA VAL A 153 6.74 6.23 -18.55
C VAL A 153 7.10 7.22 -17.43
N CYS A 154 6.85 8.50 -17.64
CA CYS A 154 7.07 9.52 -16.61
C CYS A 154 6.19 9.30 -15.38
N VAL A 155 4.95 8.82 -15.53
CA VAL A 155 4.07 8.49 -14.39
C VAL A 155 4.67 7.36 -13.58
N GLY A 156 5.14 6.29 -14.23
CA GLY A 156 5.83 5.20 -13.53
C GLY A 156 7.06 5.67 -12.76
N PHE A 157 7.86 6.54 -13.38
CA PHE A 157 9.04 7.13 -12.72
C PHE A 157 8.65 7.98 -11.48
N VAL A 158 7.68 8.88 -11.62
CA VAL A 158 7.21 9.72 -10.50
C VAL A 158 6.61 8.85 -9.39
N HIS A 159 5.85 7.81 -9.75
CA HIS A 159 5.29 6.86 -8.82
C HIS A 159 6.39 6.17 -8.00
N HIS A 160 7.44 5.66 -8.64
CA HIS A 160 8.59 5.06 -7.95
C HIS A 160 9.27 6.06 -7.02
N ALA A 161 9.48 7.31 -7.45
CA ALA A 161 10.10 8.33 -6.61
C ALA A 161 9.31 8.60 -5.31
N PHE A 162 7.97 8.45 -5.32
CA PHE A 162 7.17 8.50 -4.10
C PHE A 162 7.32 7.23 -3.26
N TYR A 163 7.32 6.05 -3.88
CA TYR A 163 7.46 4.77 -3.17
C TYR A 163 8.80 4.66 -2.43
N GLU A 164 9.89 5.19 -3.00
CA GLU A 164 11.20 5.25 -2.34
C GLU A 164 11.13 5.92 -0.95
N ILE A 165 10.23 6.89 -0.76
CA ILE A 165 10.03 7.53 0.55
C ILE A 165 9.54 6.49 1.57
N PHE A 166 8.59 5.64 1.18
CA PHE A 166 8.03 4.60 2.04
C PHE A 166 9.02 3.44 2.27
N ASP A 167 9.81 3.08 1.26
CA ASP A 167 10.79 2.00 1.36
C ASP A 167 11.99 2.39 2.24
N HIS A 168 12.39 3.67 2.21
CA HIS A 168 13.45 4.16 3.09
C HIS A 168 12.94 4.49 4.50
N LEU A 169 11.82 5.22 4.63
CA LEU A 169 11.34 5.67 5.94
C LEU A 169 10.51 4.62 6.68
N GLY A 170 9.74 3.81 5.96
CA GLY A 170 8.79 2.86 6.55
C GLY A 170 9.44 1.84 7.48
N PRO A 171 10.50 1.13 7.05
CA PRO A 171 11.23 0.22 7.92
C PRO A 171 11.87 0.92 9.12
N GLN A 172 12.45 2.11 8.92
CA GLN A 172 13.08 2.88 10.01
C GLN A 172 12.07 3.33 11.08
N LEU A 173 10.83 3.61 10.67
CA LEU A 173 9.74 4.04 11.55
C LEU A 173 8.81 2.88 11.97
N ARG A 174 9.18 1.64 11.62
CA ARG A 174 8.41 0.42 11.89
C ARG A 174 6.96 0.48 11.43
N TRP A 175 6.74 1.09 10.27
CA TRP A 175 5.45 1.01 9.56
C TRP A 175 5.25 -0.39 8.98
N TRP A 176 6.36 -1.02 8.59
CA TRP A 176 6.43 -2.37 8.06
C TRP A 176 7.87 -2.86 8.08
N GLU A 177 8.07 -4.16 7.91
CA GLU A 177 9.37 -4.81 7.97
C GLU A 177 9.50 -5.87 6.88
N TRP A 178 10.69 -5.91 6.27
CA TRP A 178 11.05 -6.86 5.23
C TRP A 178 11.54 -8.17 5.84
N SER A 179 11.12 -9.30 5.25
CA SER A 179 11.76 -10.58 5.53
C SER A 179 13.15 -10.60 4.91
N THR A 180 14.20 -10.52 5.73
CA THR A 180 15.59 -10.52 5.27
C THR A 180 16.05 -11.87 4.73
N SER A 181 15.37 -12.97 5.09
CA SER A 181 15.68 -14.31 4.59
C SER A 181 15.00 -14.64 3.26
N ASN A 182 14.07 -13.81 2.78
CA ASN A 182 13.38 -14.07 1.51
C ASN A 182 14.30 -13.76 0.31
N PRO A 183 14.55 -14.70 -0.61
CA PRO A 183 15.42 -14.48 -1.77
C PRO A 183 15.01 -13.32 -2.67
N ILE A 184 13.71 -12.98 -2.72
CA ILE A 184 13.20 -11.86 -3.52
C ILE A 184 13.69 -10.50 -2.98
N ASN A 185 13.97 -10.42 -1.68
CA ASN A 185 14.40 -9.20 -1.02
C ASN A 185 15.93 -9.02 -1.03
N GLN A 186 16.67 -9.95 -1.60
CA GLN A 186 18.13 -9.89 -1.70
C GLN A 186 18.57 -9.10 -2.94
N PRO A 187 19.74 -8.43 -2.90
CA PRO A 187 20.31 -7.80 -4.09
C PRO A 187 20.44 -8.79 -5.24
N MET A 188 20.08 -8.38 -6.45
CA MET A 188 20.21 -9.24 -7.64
C MET A 188 21.68 -9.50 -8.03
N PHE A 189 22.62 -8.72 -7.49
CA PHE A 189 24.04 -8.78 -7.79
C PHE A 189 24.83 -8.89 -6.48
N ASP A 190 25.18 -10.11 -6.11
CA ASP A 190 26.20 -10.44 -5.11
C ASP A 190 27.57 -10.68 -5.77
#